data_AF-A0A1Y2W012-F1
#
_entry.id   AF-A0A1Y2W012-F1
#
_cell.length_a   1.000
_cell.length_b   1.000
_cell.length_c   1.000
_cell.angle_alpha   90.00
_cell.angle_beta   90.00
_cell.angle_gamma   90.00
#
_symmetry.space_group_name_H-M   'P 1'
#
loop_
_entity.id
_entity.type
_entity.pdbx_description
1 polymer ?
#
loop_
_entity_poly.entity_id
_entity_poly.type
_entity_poly.pdbx_seq_one_letter_code
_entity_poly.pdbx_strand_id
1 'polypeptide(L)'
;MIFATWYWPRFYYLYLPFISLPLVLNCVMIVDIIIWSLKNKIFKPKREIPDAPEEMVLLMPCYNETYEECSKSLDSLVNQVNIGHHKQAIMVVCDGKVRGPGMDKSCGDYLFEDILVDQTERRMIRAAYVAWDGQSMDVEIAKGVYKGVPFFCIVKQQNQGKRDSLIVARSFVFNFNIRHDRPKVIFKPEFFKAMSDFLVKDAGIKHVEFLIGMDADTTFELDCISHLVEEAHYPNTIGVCGNVVVDFSKSRWNMWSIYQSAEYTIAQGLRRLHQSLCTKKVSCLPGCCQLLRVCEETCGNFILVEEFGYHPKPTDGLIKRIRATASEDRNHVCLMLMTYPKARTRQALNAYAYTDVPRSLSVFLSQRRRWTLGATGNDLMLLVESNWKFNFWERIVALSNVLTWCLNFFVIASLGVMIYAFMHQAVWIIMVFASIMIIPLCYYLGLTVWLCRNSLERRQYLLGLCIFTTCGPFINICVTLYACFYMDNFGWGKTRKVLEDAETGEAEEPNPEEQFSRFEEALHNNEKIVGTLVPDEENQLEDPVLFKTPFTVPTQSNLASRVASTVPSTDPSIAPSRAASIYTPEGAAIQPPPPVRHPNHNPHGIDAIQHN
;
A
#
# COMPACT_ATOMS: atom_id res chain seq x y z
N MET A 1 -24.75 10.94 -19.50
CA MET A 1 -25.85 10.12 -18.94
C MET A 1 -26.98 10.95 -18.34
N ILE A 2 -26.75 11.85 -17.38
CA ILE A 2 -27.84 12.61 -16.74
C ILE A 2 -28.63 13.48 -17.74
N PHE A 3 -27.98 14.21 -18.65
CA PHE A 3 -28.71 14.94 -19.70
C PHE A 3 -29.46 14.02 -20.68
N ALA A 4 -28.93 12.81 -20.91
CA ALA A 4 -29.64 11.79 -21.71
C ALA A 4 -30.94 11.35 -21.04
N THR A 5 -31.05 11.42 -19.70
CA THR A 5 -32.32 11.18 -19.00
C THR A 5 -33.38 12.25 -19.29
N TRP A 6 -32.99 13.47 -19.68
CA TRP A 6 -33.92 14.53 -20.03
C TRP A 6 -34.50 14.35 -21.43
N TYR A 7 -33.68 13.89 -22.38
CA TYR A 7 -34.10 13.62 -23.75
C TYR A 7 -34.75 12.24 -23.91
N TRP A 8 -34.36 11.27 -23.08
CA TRP A 8 -34.85 9.88 -23.11
C TRP A 8 -35.36 9.41 -21.74
N PRO A 9 -36.37 10.09 -21.16
CA PRO A 9 -36.88 9.76 -19.83
C PRO A 9 -37.50 8.36 -19.75
N ARG A 10 -37.98 7.84 -20.89
CA ARG A 10 -38.54 6.48 -21.01
C ARG A 10 -37.50 5.37 -20.77
N PHE A 11 -36.21 5.67 -20.87
CA PHE A 11 -35.11 4.72 -20.72
C PHE A 11 -34.40 4.82 -19.37
N TYR A 12 -35.08 5.33 -18.34
CA TYR A 12 -34.52 5.52 -17.00
C TYR A 12 -33.84 4.26 -16.43
N TYR A 13 -34.36 3.07 -16.73
CA TYR A 13 -33.82 1.78 -16.30
C TYR A 13 -32.40 1.49 -16.82
N LEU A 14 -31.95 2.16 -17.90
CA LEU A 14 -30.58 2.06 -18.40
C LEU A 14 -29.60 2.90 -17.58
N TYR A 15 -30.04 4.04 -17.05
CA TYR A 15 -29.16 5.01 -16.37
C TYR A 15 -29.21 4.88 -14.84
N LEU A 16 -30.36 4.45 -14.30
CA LEU A 16 -30.59 4.32 -12.87
C LEU A 16 -29.58 3.39 -12.17
N PRO A 17 -29.20 2.23 -12.72
CA PRO A 17 -28.19 1.38 -12.10
C PRO A 17 -26.86 2.10 -11.91
N PHE A 18 -26.40 2.87 -12.90
CA PHE A 18 -25.14 3.59 -12.85
C PHE A 18 -25.15 4.73 -11.81
N ILE A 19 -26.26 5.46 -11.71
CA ILE A 19 -26.39 6.58 -10.75
C ILE A 19 -26.55 6.07 -9.32
N SER A 20 -27.30 4.98 -9.12
CA SER A 20 -27.60 4.43 -7.79
C SER A 20 -26.56 3.44 -7.28
N LEU A 21 -25.66 2.94 -8.14
CA LEU A 21 -24.66 1.93 -7.79
C LEU A 21 -23.87 2.24 -6.51
N PRO A 22 -23.29 3.45 -6.31
CA PRO A 22 -22.50 3.73 -5.11
C PRO A 22 -23.33 3.62 -3.83
N LEU A 23 -24.58 4.09 -3.89
CA LEU A 23 -25.49 4.08 -2.74
C LEU A 23 -25.98 2.65 -2.41
N VAL A 24 -26.30 1.87 -3.44
CA VAL A 24 -26.65 0.45 -3.30
C VAL A 24 -25.48 -0.33 -2.72
N LEU A 25 -24.25 -0.11 -3.21
CA LEU A 25 -23.06 -0.75 -2.67
C LEU A 25 -22.81 -0.38 -1.21
N ASN A 26 -23.04 0.89 -0.81
CA ASN A 26 -22.98 1.27 0.60
C ASN A 26 -23.99 0.49 1.45
N CYS A 27 -25.23 0.34 0.98
CA CYS A 27 -26.25 -0.46 1.68
C CYS A 27 -25.81 -1.93 1.82
N VAL A 28 -25.31 -2.53 0.74
CA VAL A 28 -24.81 -3.92 0.77
C VAL A 28 -23.63 -4.06 1.73
N MET A 29 -22.67 -3.12 1.70
CA MET A 29 -21.52 -3.13 2.61
C MET A 29 -21.97 -3.04 4.08
N ILE A 30 -22.99 -2.22 4.40
CA ILE A 30 -23.54 -2.12 5.76
C ILE A 30 -24.14 -3.47 6.21
N VAL A 31 -24.96 -4.09 5.35
CA VAL A 31 -25.56 -5.40 5.64
C VAL A 31 -24.48 -6.46 5.85
N ASP A 32 -23.47 -6.50 4.97
CA ASP A 32 -22.35 -7.41 5.07
C ASP A 32 -21.55 -7.20 6.38
N ILE A 33 -21.26 -5.95 6.75
CA ILE A 33 -20.57 -5.64 8.01
C ILE A 33 -21.37 -6.18 9.18
N ILE A 34 -22.69 -5.99 9.22
CA ILE A 34 -23.55 -6.49 10.29
C ILE A 34 -23.50 -8.03 10.34
N ILE A 35 -23.68 -8.70 9.20
CA ILE A 35 -23.66 -10.17 9.10
C ILE A 35 -22.31 -10.72 9.57
N TRP A 36 -21.20 -10.19 9.06
CA TRP A 36 -19.86 -10.65 9.41
C TRP A 36 -19.48 -10.31 10.84
N SER A 37 -19.91 -9.16 11.38
CA SER A 37 -19.69 -8.82 12.78
C SER A 37 -20.44 -9.77 13.72
N LEU A 38 -21.70 -10.09 13.41
CA LEU A 38 -22.48 -11.08 14.16
C LEU A 38 -21.86 -12.48 14.05
N LYS A 39 -21.47 -12.89 12.85
CA LYS A 39 -20.79 -14.17 12.61
C LYS A 39 -19.50 -14.26 13.43
N ASN A 40 -18.65 -13.24 13.41
CA ASN A 40 -17.37 -13.24 14.14
C ASN A 40 -17.55 -13.17 15.65
N LYS A 41 -18.68 -12.63 16.14
CA LYS A 41 -19.04 -12.66 17.56
C LYS A 41 -19.42 -14.06 18.02
N ILE A 42 -20.14 -14.82 17.18
CA ILE A 42 -20.56 -16.21 17.47
C ILE A 42 -19.39 -17.19 17.23
N PHE A 43 -18.74 -17.08 16.07
CA PHE A 43 -17.62 -17.91 15.64
C PHE A 43 -16.35 -17.07 15.64
N LYS A 44 -15.70 -16.99 16.80
CA LYS A 44 -14.47 -16.21 16.94
C LYS A 44 -13.40 -16.71 15.96
N PRO A 45 -12.89 -15.84 15.06
CA PRO A 45 -11.83 -16.24 14.15
C PRO A 45 -10.57 -16.57 14.95
N LYS A 46 -9.92 -17.69 14.61
CA LYS A 46 -8.67 -18.10 15.25
C LYS A 46 -7.55 -17.14 14.86
N ARG A 47 -6.72 -16.77 15.84
CA ARG A 47 -5.45 -16.06 15.66
C ARG A 47 -4.32 -17.10 15.70
N GLU A 48 -3.31 -16.90 14.87
CA GLU A 48 -2.05 -17.64 14.82
C GLU A 48 -1.10 -16.95 15.79
N ILE A 49 -0.96 -17.52 16.98
CA ILE A 49 -0.04 -17.02 18.00
C ILE A 49 1.33 -17.63 17.71
N PRO A 50 2.37 -16.83 17.50
CA PRO A 50 3.71 -17.35 17.25
C PRO A 50 4.32 -17.94 18.53
N ASP A 51 5.23 -18.91 18.36
CA ASP A 51 5.93 -19.56 19.47
C ASP A 51 6.99 -18.66 20.13
N ALA A 52 7.50 -17.69 19.38
CA ALA A 52 8.50 -16.73 19.83
C ALA A 52 8.05 -15.29 19.52
N PRO A 53 8.46 -14.30 20.33
CA PRO A 53 8.19 -12.90 20.04
C PRO A 53 8.75 -12.49 18.69
N GLU A 54 7.93 -11.85 17.88
CA GLU A 54 8.35 -11.26 16.61
C GLU A 54 9.35 -10.12 16.84
N GLU A 55 10.32 -9.98 15.95
CA GLU A 55 11.25 -8.84 15.95
C GLU A 55 10.77 -7.82 14.90
N MET A 56 10.84 -6.53 15.21
CA MET A 56 10.21 -5.48 14.43
C MET A 56 11.09 -4.26 14.18
N VAL A 57 10.90 -3.62 13.03
CA VAL A 57 11.50 -2.33 12.68
C VAL A 57 10.41 -1.26 12.62
N LEU A 58 10.63 -0.16 13.32
CA LEU A 58 9.76 1.01 13.38
C LEU A 58 10.29 2.07 12.40
N LEU A 59 9.60 2.25 11.28
CA LEU A 59 10.02 3.11 10.17
C LEU A 59 9.33 4.47 10.23
N MET A 60 10.12 5.53 10.20
CA MET A 60 9.66 6.93 10.12
C MET A 60 10.31 7.66 8.93
N PRO A 61 9.66 7.74 7.76
CA PRO A 61 10.03 8.69 6.72
C PRO A 61 9.74 10.13 7.14
N CYS A 62 10.64 11.05 6.80
CA CYS A 62 10.51 12.48 7.03
C CYS A 62 11.14 13.27 5.86
N TYR A 63 10.87 14.56 5.82
CA TYR A 63 11.33 15.47 4.76
C TYR A 63 11.63 16.87 5.29
N ASN A 64 10.63 17.54 5.84
CA ASN A 64 10.70 18.94 6.29
C ASN A 64 9.82 19.20 7.52
N GLU A 65 9.56 18.15 8.29
CA GLU A 65 8.89 18.22 9.58
C GLU A 65 9.72 19.06 10.56
N THR A 66 9.01 19.72 11.47
CA THR A 66 9.62 20.52 12.53
C THR A 66 10.24 19.64 13.62
N TYR A 67 11.12 20.23 14.43
CA TYR A 67 11.67 19.57 15.64
C TYR A 67 10.57 18.96 16.52
N GLU A 68 9.49 19.71 16.78
CA GLU A 68 8.38 19.27 17.63
C GLU A 68 7.64 18.07 17.03
N GLU A 69 7.41 18.08 15.71
CA GLU A 69 6.75 16.98 15.00
C GLU A 69 7.58 15.70 15.05
N CYS A 70 8.86 15.77 14.66
CA CYS A 70 9.76 14.61 14.70
C CYS A 70 9.93 14.07 16.12
N SER A 71 10.15 14.95 17.11
CA SER A 71 10.36 14.57 18.51
C SER A 71 9.12 13.89 19.10
N LYS A 72 7.92 14.46 18.88
CA LYS A 72 6.66 13.88 19.35
C LYS A 72 6.37 12.51 18.70
N SER A 73 6.65 12.38 17.41
CA SER A 73 6.47 11.13 16.66
C SER A 73 7.41 10.03 17.18
N LEU A 74 8.72 10.32 17.29
CA LEU A 74 9.71 9.39 17.84
C LEU A 74 9.41 8.99 19.30
N ASP A 75 9.02 9.96 20.13
CA ASP A 75 8.60 9.69 21.51
C ASP A 75 7.42 8.73 21.56
N SER A 76 6.45 8.89 20.66
CA SER A 76 5.29 7.99 20.62
C SER A 76 5.64 6.57 20.16
N LEU A 77 6.70 6.39 19.35
CA LEU A 77 7.22 5.07 18.98
C LEU A 77 7.91 4.38 20.17
N VAL A 78 8.68 5.12 20.97
CA VAL A 78 9.37 4.56 22.14
C VAL A 78 8.41 4.24 23.28
N ASN A 79 7.39 5.07 23.50
CA ASN A 79 6.48 4.95 24.65
C ASN A 79 5.41 3.84 24.50
N GLN A 80 5.50 2.98 23.49
CA GLN A 80 4.51 1.94 23.24
C GLN A 80 4.50 0.88 24.35
N VAL A 81 3.30 0.45 24.74
CA VAL A 81 3.08 -0.54 25.81
C VAL A 81 2.70 -1.90 25.23
N ASN A 82 2.78 -2.94 26.07
CA ASN A 82 2.46 -4.34 25.72
C ASN A 82 3.34 -4.97 24.63
N ILE A 83 4.44 -4.31 24.26
CA ILE A 83 5.35 -4.81 23.21
C ILE A 83 6.79 -5.03 23.67
N GLY A 84 7.09 -4.86 24.97
CA GLY A 84 8.46 -4.94 25.50
C GLY A 84 9.15 -6.31 25.41
N HIS A 85 8.41 -7.36 25.05
CA HIS A 85 8.97 -8.69 24.78
C HIS A 85 9.44 -8.86 23.32
N HIS A 86 9.03 -7.97 22.42
CA HIS A 86 9.50 -7.90 21.05
C HIS A 86 10.77 -7.06 20.97
N LYS A 87 11.77 -7.52 20.22
CA LYS A 87 12.92 -6.68 19.89
C LYS A 87 12.54 -5.63 18.86
N GLN A 88 13.01 -4.41 19.07
CA GLN A 88 12.61 -3.23 18.31
C GLN A 88 13.83 -2.42 17.90
N ALA A 89 13.78 -1.86 16.70
CA ALA A 89 14.74 -0.90 16.19
C ALA A 89 14.00 0.21 15.44
N ILE A 90 14.43 1.46 15.62
CA ILE A 90 13.89 2.60 14.87
C ILE A 90 14.74 2.83 13.63
N MET A 91 14.09 2.96 12.47
CA MET A 91 14.73 3.36 11.22
C MET A 91 14.11 4.67 10.75
N VAL A 92 14.92 5.72 10.66
CA VAL A 92 14.49 7.04 10.19
C VAL A 92 15.07 7.28 8.81
N VAL A 93 14.25 7.75 7.86
CA VAL A 93 14.71 8.10 6.51
C VAL A 93 14.26 9.52 6.18
N CYS A 94 15.18 10.48 6.25
CA CYS A 94 14.97 11.87 5.87
C CYS A 94 15.32 12.09 4.41
N ASP A 95 14.35 12.56 3.63
CA ASP A 95 14.40 12.62 2.18
C ASP A 95 14.95 13.96 1.65
N GLY A 96 16.23 14.22 1.87
CA GLY A 96 16.88 15.47 1.50
C GLY A 96 17.18 16.36 2.71
N LYS A 97 18.05 17.36 2.51
CA LYS A 97 18.41 18.38 3.51
C LYS A 97 17.61 19.66 3.29
N VAL A 98 16.33 19.60 3.65
CA VAL A 98 15.36 20.65 3.31
C VAL A 98 14.87 21.39 4.56
N ARG A 99 14.73 22.71 4.43
CA ARG A 99 14.16 23.60 5.46
C ARG A 99 12.70 23.95 5.15
N GLY A 100 11.82 23.69 6.11
CA GLY A 100 10.44 24.17 6.08
C GLY A 100 10.33 25.66 6.46
N PRO A 101 9.16 26.27 6.31
CA PRO A 101 8.96 27.69 6.58
C PRO A 101 9.06 27.96 8.07
N GLY A 102 9.96 28.86 8.46
CA GLY A 102 10.18 29.22 9.87
C GLY A 102 11.04 28.22 10.65
N MET A 103 11.74 27.30 9.96
CA MET A 103 12.71 26.40 10.58
C MET A 103 14.13 26.98 10.51
N ASP A 104 14.85 26.96 11.63
CA ASP A 104 16.25 27.40 11.70
C ASP A 104 17.23 26.40 11.04
N LYS A 105 16.92 25.11 11.14
CA LYS A 105 17.71 24.00 10.59
C LYS A 105 16.90 23.12 9.64
N SER A 106 17.57 22.29 8.83
CA SER A 106 16.86 21.27 8.04
C SER A 106 16.28 20.17 8.94
N CYS A 107 15.30 19.41 8.45
CA CYS A 107 14.76 18.27 9.21
C CYS A 107 15.85 17.26 9.57
N GLY A 108 16.77 16.97 8.63
CA GLY A 108 17.91 16.08 8.86
C GLY A 108 18.86 16.61 9.93
N ASP A 109 19.11 17.92 9.96
CA ASP A 109 19.98 18.53 10.98
C ASP A 109 19.33 18.47 12.36
N TYR A 110 18.02 18.75 12.49
CA TYR A 110 17.31 18.56 13.76
C TYR A 110 17.39 17.11 14.27
N LEU A 111 17.24 16.14 13.36
CA LEU A 111 17.37 14.74 13.71
C LEU A 111 18.77 14.42 14.25
N PHE A 112 19.82 14.87 13.58
CA PHE A 112 21.19 14.57 13.98
C PHE A 112 21.71 15.38 15.17
N GLU A 113 21.33 16.65 15.31
CA GLU A 113 21.95 17.56 16.27
C GLU A 113 21.13 17.74 17.55
N ASP A 114 19.81 17.63 17.46
CA ASP A 114 18.92 18.05 18.55
C ASP A 114 18.03 16.91 19.09
N ILE A 115 17.74 15.88 18.28
CA ILE A 115 16.84 14.78 18.65
C ILE A 115 17.61 13.49 18.93
N LEU A 116 18.33 12.97 17.95
CA LEU A 116 19.05 11.70 18.02
C LEU A 116 20.49 11.94 18.46
N VAL A 117 20.68 12.55 19.63
CA VAL A 117 21.99 13.05 20.09
C VAL A 117 22.97 11.96 20.54
N ASP A 118 22.46 10.83 21.04
CA ASP A 118 23.28 9.72 21.56
C ASP A 118 23.78 8.81 20.43
N GLN A 119 24.58 9.39 19.52
CA GLN A 119 25.16 8.70 18.35
C GLN A 119 26.46 7.98 18.72
N THR A 120 26.58 6.74 18.24
CA THR A 120 27.82 5.95 18.33
C THR A 120 28.66 6.05 17.06
N GLU A 121 28.01 6.32 15.93
CA GLU A 121 28.65 6.47 14.63
C GLU A 121 27.81 7.45 13.80
N ARG A 122 28.49 8.37 13.11
CA ARG A 122 27.92 9.23 12.08
C ARG A 122 28.94 9.36 10.95
N ARG A 123 28.52 9.07 9.72
CA ARG A 123 29.41 9.18 8.55
C ARG A 123 28.65 9.32 7.24
N MET A 124 29.36 9.86 6.26
CA MET A 124 28.88 9.98 4.88
C MET A 124 29.22 8.71 4.09
N ILE A 125 28.25 8.17 3.36
CA ILE A 125 28.44 7.08 2.40
C ILE A 125 28.04 7.59 1.01
N ARG A 126 29.02 7.64 0.12
CA ARG A 126 28.81 8.02 -1.28
C ARG A 126 28.31 6.84 -2.10
N ALA A 127 27.42 7.13 -3.05
CA ALA A 127 26.78 6.13 -3.90
C ALA A 127 26.20 4.97 -3.07
N ALA A 128 25.52 5.28 -1.98
CA ALA A 128 25.06 4.32 -1.00
C ALA A 128 23.99 3.37 -1.55
N TYR A 129 23.14 3.86 -2.45
CA TYR A 129 22.15 3.06 -3.16
C TYR A 129 21.75 3.69 -4.49
N VAL A 130 21.09 2.89 -5.33
CA VAL A 130 20.48 3.36 -6.58
C VAL A 130 19.01 3.66 -6.33
N ALA A 131 18.61 4.91 -6.55
CA ALA A 131 17.23 5.36 -6.45
C ALA A 131 16.35 4.71 -7.54
N TRP A 132 15.04 4.78 -7.33
CA TRP A 132 14.05 4.25 -8.27
C TRP A 132 14.09 4.87 -9.68
N ASP A 133 14.62 6.08 -9.83
CA ASP A 133 14.86 6.76 -11.12
C ASP A 133 16.24 6.40 -11.74
N GLY A 134 17.00 5.54 -11.06
CA GLY A 134 18.34 5.10 -11.47
C GLY A 134 19.47 6.04 -11.06
N GLN A 135 19.22 7.10 -10.30
CA GLN A 135 20.28 7.97 -9.80
C GLN A 135 21.05 7.31 -8.64
N SER A 136 22.36 7.55 -8.61
CA SER A 136 23.19 7.14 -7.48
C SER A 136 23.04 8.13 -6.33
N MET A 137 22.70 7.63 -5.14
CA MET A 137 22.32 8.45 -4.00
C MET A 137 23.40 8.48 -2.93
N ASP A 138 23.74 9.70 -2.53
CA ASP A 138 24.64 9.98 -1.42
C ASP A 138 23.83 10.11 -0.14
N VAL A 139 24.26 9.44 0.94
CA VAL A 139 23.56 9.47 2.22
C VAL A 139 24.51 9.72 3.38
N GLU A 140 24.02 10.47 4.35
CA GLU A 140 24.65 10.59 5.66
C GLU A 140 23.89 9.70 6.63
N ILE A 141 24.62 8.81 7.32
CA ILE A 141 24.03 7.90 8.30
C ILE A 141 24.43 8.31 9.71
N ALA A 142 23.54 8.07 10.66
CA ALA A 142 23.85 8.05 12.08
C ALA A 142 23.17 6.87 12.76
N LYS A 143 23.83 6.25 13.73
CA LYS A 143 23.22 5.20 14.56
C LYS A 143 23.56 5.39 16.03
N GLY A 144 22.69 4.93 16.90
CA GLY A 144 22.83 5.12 18.33
C GLY A 144 21.64 4.59 19.10
N VAL A 145 21.36 5.18 20.26
CA VAL A 145 20.23 4.80 21.11
C VAL A 145 19.36 6.03 21.35
N TYR A 146 18.05 5.91 21.13
CA TYR A 146 17.09 6.96 21.44
C TYR A 146 16.17 6.47 22.55
N LYS A 147 16.30 7.06 23.75
CA LYS A 147 15.48 6.72 24.92
C LYS A 147 15.38 5.21 25.20
N GLY A 148 16.49 4.50 25.02
CA GLY A 148 16.61 3.05 25.25
C GLY A 148 16.33 2.17 24.03
N VAL A 149 15.90 2.73 22.89
CA VAL A 149 15.64 1.98 21.65
C VAL A 149 16.75 2.28 20.62
N PRO A 150 17.41 1.26 20.04
CA PRO A 150 18.41 1.46 18.99
C PRO A 150 17.80 2.14 17.76
N PHE A 151 18.51 3.12 17.20
CA PHE A 151 18.09 3.81 15.98
C PHE A 151 19.15 3.76 14.88
N PHE A 152 18.68 3.79 13.63
CA PHE A 152 19.47 4.04 12.43
C PHE A 152 18.79 5.12 11.60
N CYS A 153 19.44 6.27 11.47
CA CYS A 153 18.94 7.44 10.76
C CYS A 153 19.71 7.63 9.45
N ILE A 154 18.97 7.76 8.36
CA ILE A 154 19.48 7.98 7.00
C ILE A 154 19.00 9.36 6.56
N VAL A 155 19.92 10.27 6.26
CA VAL A 155 19.61 11.57 5.64
C VAL A 155 20.17 11.57 4.23
N LYS A 156 19.27 11.54 3.24
CA LYS A 156 19.65 11.64 1.82
C LYS A 156 20.14 13.04 1.52
N GLN A 157 21.14 13.16 0.64
CA GLN A 157 21.59 14.48 0.21
C GLN A 157 20.68 15.08 -0.88
N GLN A 158 20.01 14.25 -1.66
CA GLN A 158 19.03 14.65 -2.67
C GLN A 158 17.63 14.13 -2.29
N ASN A 159 16.60 14.86 -2.70
CA ASN A 159 15.20 14.47 -2.52
C ASN A 159 14.76 13.54 -3.65
N GLN A 160 14.24 12.36 -3.32
CA GLN A 160 13.72 11.39 -4.29
C GLN A 160 12.27 10.96 -3.99
N GLY A 161 11.61 11.67 -3.08
CA GLY A 161 10.26 11.41 -2.64
C GLY A 161 10.15 10.29 -1.59
N LYS A 162 9.05 10.36 -0.83
CA LYS A 162 8.68 9.32 0.15
C LYS A 162 8.66 7.90 -0.44
N ARG A 163 8.27 7.74 -1.72
CA ARG A 163 8.27 6.43 -2.40
C ARG A 163 9.66 5.79 -2.37
N ASP A 164 10.69 6.54 -2.75
CA ASP A 164 12.07 6.07 -2.75
C ASP A 164 12.54 5.73 -1.33
N SER A 165 12.20 6.57 -0.33
CA SER A 165 12.49 6.28 1.09
C SER A 165 11.84 4.97 1.57
N LEU A 166 10.62 4.68 1.12
CA LEU A 166 9.94 3.41 1.41
C LEU A 166 10.61 2.23 0.69
N ILE A 167 11.08 2.40 -0.55
CA ILE A 167 11.81 1.36 -1.30
C ILE A 167 13.11 1.02 -0.58
N VAL A 168 13.88 2.03 -0.13
CA VAL A 168 15.12 1.82 0.64
C VAL A 168 14.84 0.99 1.89
N ALA A 169 13.92 1.43 2.74
CA ALA A 169 13.66 0.73 4.01
C ALA A 169 13.10 -0.69 3.81
N ARG A 170 12.12 -0.85 2.91
CA ARG A 170 11.44 -2.13 2.66
C ARG A 170 12.35 -3.13 1.96
N SER A 171 13.14 -2.68 0.98
CA SER A 171 14.11 -3.55 0.28
C SER A 171 15.22 -3.97 1.22
N PHE A 172 15.65 -3.09 2.13
CA PHE A 172 16.66 -3.45 3.13
C PHE A 172 16.17 -4.58 4.05
N VAL A 173 15.01 -4.42 4.71
CA VAL A 173 14.54 -5.43 5.67
C VAL A 173 14.24 -6.78 5.02
N PHE A 174 13.74 -6.79 3.78
CA PHE A 174 13.55 -8.02 3.02
C PHE A 174 14.87 -8.70 2.68
N ASN A 175 15.80 -7.96 2.05
CA ASN A 175 17.11 -8.50 1.68
C ASN A 175 17.95 -8.88 2.92
N PHE A 176 17.75 -8.21 4.05
CA PHE A 176 18.31 -8.61 5.33
C PHE A 176 17.81 -10.00 5.72
N ASN A 177 16.52 -10.29 5.66
CA ASN A 177 15.99 -11.61 6.02
C ASN A 177 16.53 -12.74 5.14
N ILE A 178 16.72 -12.49 3.85
CA ILE A 178 17.23 -13.48 2.88
C ILE A 178 18.74 -13.36 2.61
N ARG A 179 19.48 -12.59 3.43
CA ARG A 179 20.91 -12.27 3.21
C ARG A 179 21.81 -13.49 3.03
N HIS A 180 21.42 -14.64 3.59
CA HIS A 180 22.13 -15.91 3.43
C HIS A 180 22.18 -16.36 1.95
N ASP A 181 21.16 -16.03 1.17
CA ASP A 181 21.03 -16.41 -0.24
C ASP A 181 21.78 -15.46 -1.18
N ARG A 182 22.41 -14.40 -0.62
CA ARG A 182 23.15 -13.36 -1.37
C ARG A 182 22.31 -12.73 -2.49
N PRO A 183 21.15 -12.13 -2.16
CA PRO A 183 20.28 -11.52 -3.16
C PRO A 183 20.98 -10.35 -3.87
N LYS A 184 20.56 -10.07 -5.10
CA LYS A 184 20.90 -8.79 -5.75
C LYS A 184 20.19 -7.67 -5.02
N VAL A 185 20.94 -6.64 -4.63
CA VAL A 185 20.44 -5.49 -3.85
C VAL A 185 20.69 -4.18 -4.59
N ILE A 186 19.88 -3.17 -4.29
CA ILE A 186 20.05 -1.78 -4.77
C ILE A 186 21.11 -1.00 -3.98
N PHE A 187 21.69 -1.60 -2.94
CA PHE A 187 22.58 -0.96 -1.99
C PHE A 187 24.03 -1.28 -2.32
N LYS A 188 24.92 -0.31 -2.12
CA LYS A 188 26.36 -0.57 -2.06
C LYS A 188 26.68 -1.50 -0.88
N PRO A 189 27.64 -2.43 -1.00
CA PRO A 189 27.96 -3.37 0.08
C PRO A 189 28.26 -2.70 1.42
N GLU A 190 28.95 -1.55 1.41
CA GLU A 190 29.25 -0.78 2.61
C GLU A 190 27.98 -0.32 3.34
N PHE A 191 27.00 0.19 2.60
CA PHE A 191 25.76 0.69 3.17
C PHE A 191 24.87 -0.44 3.68
N PHE A 192 24.73 -1.51 2.88
CA PHE A 192 23.98 -2.70 3.29
C PHE A 192 24.58 -3.35 4.54
N LYS A 193 25.91 -3.42 4.62
CA LYS A 193 26.63 -3.92 5.80
C LYS A 193 26.38 -3.03 7.01
N ALA A 194 26.44 -1.70 6.87
CA ALA A 194 26.19 -0.78 7.99
C ALA A 194 24.79 -0.97 8.58
N MET A 195 23.75 -1.06 7.74
CA MET A 195 22.38 -1.31 8.18
C MET A 195 22.21 -2.72 8.79
N SER A 196 22.84 -3.74 8.19
CA SER A 196 22.79 -5.12 8.70
C SER A 196 23.49 -5.28 10.04
N ASP A 197 24.67 -4.65 10.20
CA ASP A 197 25.43 -4.63 11.44
C ASP A 197 24.63 -3.93 12.54
N PHE A 198 23.93 -2.84 12.21
CA PHE A 198 23.02 -2.19 13.15
C PHE A 198 21.93 -3.15 13.67
N LEU A 199 21.20 -3.82 12.77
CA LEU A 199 20.14 -4.74 13.21
C LEU A 199 20.70 -5.87 14.08
N VAL A 200 21.82 -6.48 13.68
CA VAL A 200 22.37 -7.65 14.38
C VAL A 200 23.08 -7.28 15.68
N LYS A 201 23.98 -6.29 15.65
CA LYS A 201 24.88 -5.98 16.76
C LYS A 201 24.26 -5.01 17.75
N ASP A 202 23.59 -3.98 17.25
CA ASP A 202 23.08 -2.89 18.07
C ASP A 202 21.64 -3.19 18.55
N ALA A 203 20.78 -3.73 17.68
CA ALA A 203 19.39 -4.07 18.02
C ALA A 203 19.16 -5.54 18.42
N GLY A 204 20.12 -6.43 18.17
CA GLY A 204 19.98 -7.87 18.45
C GLY A 204 18.91 -8.57 17.62
N ILE A 205 18.48 -7.97 16.51
CA ILE A 205 17.49 -8.47 15.56
C ILE A 205 18.20 -9.39 14.55
N LYS A 206 17.69 -10.61 14.40
CA LYS A 206 18.19 -11.63 13.48
C LYS A 206 17.30 -11.79 12.25
N HIS A 207 16.00 -11.53 12.41
CA HIS A 207 14.98 -11.66 11.37
C HIS A 207 13.86 -10.65 11.62
N VAL A 208 13.63 -9.73 10.69
CA VAL A 208 12.58 -8.72 10.81
C VAL A 208 11.25 -9.34 10.38
N GLU A 209 10.32 -9.56 11.30
CA GLU A 209 8.99 -10.09 10.96
C GLU A 209 8.04 -8.97 10.54
N PHE A 210 8.08 -7.85 11.26
CA PHE A 210 7.18 -6.71 11.04
C PHE A 210 7.95 -5.42 10.77
N LEU A 211 7.50 -4.70 9.74
CA LEU A 211 7.86 -3.32 9.47
C LEU A 211 6.65 -2.44 9.79
N ILE A 212 6.78 -1.57 10.78
CA ILE A 212 5.70 -0.68 11.23
C ILE A 212 6.02 0.73 10.76
N GLY A 213 5.17 1.30 9.90
CA GLY A 213 5.33 2.62 9.33
C GLY A 213 4.52 3.70 10.05
N MET A 214 5.15 4.87 10.22
CA MET A 214 4.58 6.10 10.77
C MET A 214 5.01 7.29 9.91
N ASP A 215 4.12 8.25 9.66
CA ASP A 215 4.49 9.55 9.08
C ASP A 215 5.04 10.46 10.21
N ALA A 216 6.07 11.26 9.95
CA ALA A 216 6.75 12.04 10.99
C ALA A 216 5.92 13.18 11.64
N ASP A 217 4.70 13.43 11.16
CA ASP A 217 3.69 14.32 11.78
C ASP A 217 2.55 13.55 12.49
N THR A 218 2.83 12.31 12.90
CA THR A 218 1.85 11.40 13.50
C THR A 218 2.30 10.89 14.86
N THR A 219 1.38 10.88 15.83
CA THR A 219 1.61 10.37 17.18
C THR A 219 0.78 9.12 17.40
N PHE A 220 1.42 8.02 17.80
CA PHE A 220 0.71 6.80 18.19
C PHE A 220 0.16 6.89 19.61
N GLU A 221 -1.05 6.35 19.82
CA GLU A 221 -1.52 6.04 21.18
C GLU A 221 -0.67 4.92 21.79
N LEU A 222 -0.61 4.85 23.13
CA LEU A 222 0.32 3.97 23.86
C LEU A 222 0.25 2.50 23.45
N ASP A 223 -0.93 1.97 23.14
CA ASP A 223 -1.15 0.56 22.79
C ASP A 223 -1.30 0.33 21.27
N CYS A 224 -1.03 1.35 20.44
CA CYS A 224 -1.26 1.30 19.00
C CYS A 224 -0.57 0.12 18.31
N ILE A 225 0.75 -0.05 18.54
CA ILE A 225 1.52 -1.12 17.91
C ILE A 225 1.02 -2.50 18.36
N SER A 226 0.69 -2.66 19.65
CA SER A 226 0.17 -3.93 20.16
C SER A 226 -1.11 -4.37 19.44
N HIS A 227 -2.04 -3.43 19.18
CA HIS A 227 -3.25 -3.71 18.41
C HIS A 227 -2.97 -4.03 16.94
N LEU A 228 -1.96 -3.40 16.32
CA LEU A 228 -1.53 -3.75 14.96
C LEU A 228 -1.01 -5.19 14.89
N VAL A 229 -0.14 -5.57 15.83
CA VAL A 229 0.44 -6.93 15.92
C VAL A 229 -0.66 -7.98 16.16
N GLU A 230 -1.57 -7.72 17.08
CA GLU A 230 -2.71 -8.62 17.35
C GLU A 230 -3.58 -8.90 16.12
N GLU A 231 -3.81 -7.88 15.28
CA GLU A 231 -4.59 -8.04 14.06
C GLU A 231 -3.78 -8.72 12.94
N ALA A 232 -2.45 -8.62 12.98
CA ALA A 232 -1.54 -9.31 12.06
C ALA A 232 -1.48 -10.83 12.30
N HIS A 233 -1.87 -11.30 13.49
CA HIS A 233 -1.97 -12.72 13.83
C HIS A 233 -3.16 -13.44 13.16
N TYR A 234 -4.01 -12.76 12.39
CA TYR A 234 -5.02 -13.48 11.63
C TYR A 234 -4.41 -14.23 10.43
N PRO A 235 -4.92 -15.43 10.07
CA PRO A 235 -4.33 -16.26 9.02
C PRO A 235 -4.15 -15.55 7.66
N ASN A 236 -2.94 -15.67 7.10
CA ASN A 236 -2.51 -15.06 5.84
C ASN A 236 -2.53 -13.51 5.82
N THR A 237 -2.54 -12.87 7.00
CA THR A 237 -2.51 -11.40 7.09
C THR A 237 -1.07 -10.92 6.95
N ILE A 238 -0.83 -10.15 5.88
CA ILE A 238 0.50 -9.60 5.56
C ILE A 238 0.54 -8.08 5.69
N GLY A 239 -0.59 -7.43 5.92
CA GLY A 239 -0.66 -5.99 6.14
C GLY A 239 -1.85 -5.57 6.99
N VAL A 240 -1.63 -4.61 7.88
CA VAL A 240 -2.64 -4.08 8.80
C VAL A 240 -2.54 -2.56 8.81
N CYS A 241 -3.68 -1.87 8.74
CA CYS A 241 -3.74 -0.42 9.00
C CYS A 241 -4.36 -0.12 10.35
N GLY A 242 -3.87 0.95 10.99
CA GLY A 242 -4.50 1.48 12.18
C GLY A 242 -5.68 2.40 11.90
N ASN A 243 -6.26 2.91 12.98
CA ASN A 243 -7.28 3.93 12.99
C ASN A 243 -6.65 5.32 12.98
N VAL A 244 -6.80 6.02 11.86
CA VAL A 244 -6.28 7.37 11.66
C VAL A 244 -7.27 8.38 12.20
N VAL A 245 -6.81 9.19 13.15
CA VAL A 245 -7.58 10.23 13.83
C VAL A 245 -6.92 11.58 13.62
N VAL A 246 -7.73 12.62 13.49
CA VAL A 246 -7.22 13.99 13.37
C VAL A 246 -6.69 14.46 14.73
N ASP A 247 -5.46 14.97 14.77
CA ASP A 247 -4.95 15.65 15.95
C ASP A 247 -5.55 17.06 16.08
N PHE A 248 -6.43 17.23 17.06
CA PHE A 248 -7.07 18.51 17.39
C PHE A 248 -6.27 19.36 18.41
N SER A 249 -5.04 18.96 18.76
CA SER A 249 -4.19 19.63 19.76
C SER A 249 -3.97 21.12 19.45
N LYS A 250 -3.65 21.46 18.20
CA LYS A 250 -3.37 22.85 17.81
C LYS A 250 -4.66 23.67 17.55
N SER A 251 -5.75 23.07 17.06
CA SER A 251 -7.03 23.77 16.85
C SER A 251 -8.23 22.83 16.93
N ARG A 252 -9.06 22.97 17.96
CA ARG A 252 -10.16 22.04 18.27
C ARG A 252 -11.37 22.11 17.34
N TRP A 253 -11.57 23.24 16.65
CA TRP A 253 -12.78 23.51 15.87
C TRP A 253 -12.52 24.07 14.46
N ASN A 254 -11.31 23.86 13.92
CA ASN A 254 -11.05 24.22 12.52
C ASN A 254 -11.98 23.43 11.59
N MET A 255 -12.64 24.14 10.66
CA MET A 255 -13.65 23.56 9.75
C MET A 255 -13.10 22.46 8.85
N TRP A 256 -11.89 22.62 8.31
CA TRP A 256 -11.26 21.63 7.44
C TRP A 256 -10.87 20.38 8.24
N SER A 257 -10.35 20.55 9.45
CA SER A 257 -10.05 19.45 10.37
C SER A 257 -11.30 18.67 10.76
N ILE A 258 -12.41 19.36 11.05
CA ILE A 258 -13.70 18.73 11.36
C ILE A 258 -14.24 17.93 10.16
N TYR A 259 -14.23 18.52 8.96
CA TYR A 259 -14.67 17.85 7.73
C TYR A 259 -13.81 16.59 7.46
N GLN A 260 -12.48 16.72 7.57
CA GLN A 260 -11.53 15.63 7.40
C GLN A 260 -11.76 14.49 8.42
N SER A 261 -12.05 14.84 9.68
CA SER A 261 -12.34 13.87 10.74
C SER A 261 -13.58 13.04 10.42
N ALA A 262 -14.63 13.65 9.85
CA ALA A 262 -15.84 12.93 9.46
C ALA A 262 -15.57 11.95 8.31
N GLU A 263 -14.81 12.36 7.30
CA GLU A 263 -14.45 11.48 6.19
C GLU A 263 -13.57 10.32 6.61
N TYR A 264 -12.58 10.53 7.48
CA TYR A 264 -11.80 9.44 8.05
C TYR A 264 -12.69 8.45 8.78
N THR A 265 -13.60 8.93 9.63
CA THR A 265 -14.51 8.07 10.40
C THR A 265 -15.44 7.26 9.48
N ILE A 266 -16.02 7.90 8.46
CA ILE A 266 -16.90 7.22 7.48
C ILE A 266 -16.11 6.21 6.64
N ALA A 267 -14.96 6.58 6.09
CA ALA A 267 -14.16 5.70 5.25
C ALA A 267 -13.65 4.48 6.03
N GLN A 268 -13.26 4.68 7.29
CA GLN A 268 -12.81 3.61 8.18
C GLN A 268 -13.96 2.72 8.65
N GLY A 269 -15.08 3.31 9.06
CA GLY A 269 -16.24 2.58 9.60
C GLY A 269 -17.12 1.89 8.56
N LEU A 270 -17.04 2.25 7.27
CA LEU A 270 -17.78 1.60 6.20
C LEU A 270 -16.85 0.86 5.24
N ARG A 271 -16.12 1.60 4.39
CA ARG A 271 -15.39 0.99 3.26
C ARG A 271 -14.25 0.10 3.73
N ARG A 272 -13.36 0.61 4.59
CA ARG A 272 -12.21 -0.16 5.09
C ARG A 272 -12.66 -1.29 6.03
N LEU A 273 -13.67 -1.06 6.86
CA LEU A 273 -14.21 -2.12 7.72
C LEU A 273 -14.81 -3.26 6.89
N HIS A 274 -15.58 -2.97 5.84
CA HIS A 274 -16.08 -3.99 4.90
C HIS A 274 -14.92 -4.76 4.27
N GLN A 275 -13.91 -4.05 3.77
CA GLN A 275 -12.71 -4.68 3.20
C GLN A 275 -11.98 -5.56 4.23
N SER A 276 -11.89 -5.12 5.49
CA SER A 276 -11.22 -5.83 6.59
C SER A 276 -12.01 -7.05 7.07
N LEU A 277 -13.34 -7.00 7.10
CA LEU A 277 -14.17 -8.09 7.61
C LEU A 277 -14.54 -9.11 6.53
N CYS A 278 -14.96 -8.63 5.36
CA CYS A 278 -15.63 -9.42 4.34
C CYS A 278 -14.63 -9.93 3.28
N THR A 279 -13.89 -9.02 2.65
CA THR A 279 -13.00 -9.39 1.52
C THR A 279 -11.57 -9.73 1.94
N LYS A 280 -11.12 -9.22 3.09
CA LYS A 280 -9.72 -9.26 3.57
C LYS A 280 -8.76 -8.57 2.60
N LYS A 281 -9.23 -7.51 1.95
CA LYS A 281 -8.54 -6.77 0.89
C LYS A 281 -8.61 -5.27 1.13
N VAL A 282 -8.23 -4.83 2.33
CA VAL A 282 -8.04 -3.39 2.60
C VAL A 282 -7.04 -2.85 1.58
N SER A 283 -7.52 -2.00 0.68
CA SER A 283 -6.77 -1.60 -0.51
C SER A 283 -5.83 -0.42 -0.27
N CYS A 284 -5.87 0.18 0.92
CA CYS A 284 -5.04 1.31 1.30
C CYS A 284 -4.64 1.17 2.76
N LEU A 285 -3.35 0.95 3.00
CA LEU A 285 -2.74 1.01 4.32
C LEU A 285 -2.07 2.38 4.43
N PRO A 286 -2.59 3.33 5.21
CA PRO A 286 -2.09 4.69 5.25
C PRO A 286 -0.69 4.73 5.87
N GLY A 287 0.21 5.50 5.28
CA GLY A 287 1.61 5.61 5.72
C GLY A 287 1.76 6.08 7.16
N CYS A 288 0.81 6.87 7.64
CA CYS A 288 0.79 7.36 9.01
C CYS A 288 0.63 6.27 10.07
N CYS A 289 0.02 5.11 9.75
CA CYS A 289 -0.14 4.00 10.70
C CYS A 289 -0.40 2.68 9.97
N GLN A 290 0.68 1.94 9.72
CA GLN A 290 0.63 0.65 9.05
C GLN A 290 1.61 -0.36 9.63
N LEU A 291 1.26 -1.63 9.55
CA LEU A 291 2.15 -2.77 9.78
C LEU A 291 2.17 -3.59 8.49
N LEU A 292 3.38 -3.91 8.01
CA LEU A 292 3.62 -4.86 6.94
C LEU A 292 4.41 -6.03 7.50
N ARG A 293 3.98 -7.26 7.20
CA ARG A 293 4.83 -8.45 7.38
C ARG A 293 5.94 -8.39 6.35
N VAL A 294 7.19 -8.69 6.70
CA VAL A 294 8.30 -8.67 5.75
C VAL A 294 8.34 -10.02 5.03
N CYS A 295 7.77 -10.08 3.83
CA CYS A 295 7.71 -11.28 3.00
C CYS A 295 7.77 -10.93 1.51
N GLU A 296 7.81 -11.94 0.64
CA GLU A 296 7.87 -11.75 -0.81
C GLU A 296 6.72 -10.88 -1.33
N GLU A 297 5.51 -11.07 -0.79
CA GLU A 297 4.33 -10.35 -1.25
C GLU A 297 4.35 -8.86 -0.95
N THR A 298 4.92 -8.44 0.19
CA THR A 298 4.96 -7.04 0.62
C THR A 298 6.26 -6.35 0.22
N CYS A 299 7.39 -7.04 0.42
CA CYS A 299 8.72 -6.45 0.37
C CYS A 299 9.66 -7.18 -0.61
N GLY A 300 9.16 -8.16 -1.36
CA GLY A 300 9.93 -8.84 -2.40
C GLY A 300 10.36 -7.91 -3.53
N ASN A 301 11.47 -8.23 -4.16
CA ASN A 301 12.08 -7.40 -5.20
C ASN A 301 11.15 -7.18 -6.40
N PHE A 302 10.33 -8.17 -6.78
CA PHE A 302 9.35 -8.01 -7.85
C PHE A 302 8.37 -6.88 -7.55
N ILE A 303 7.76 -6.87 -6.37
CA ILE A 303 6.80 -5.82 -5.99
C ILE A 303 7.49 -4.49 -5.76
N LEU A 304 8.61 -4.46 -5.02
CA LEU A 304 9.23 -3.21 -4.61
C LEU A 304 10.01 -2.52 -5.73
N VAL A 305 10.80 -3.27 -6.50
CA VAL A 305 11.73 -2.71 -7.48
C VAL A 305 11.10 -2.66 -8.87
N GLU A 306 10.47 -3.76 -9.32
CA GLU A 306 9.95 -3.83 -10.69
C GLU A 306 8.59 -3.14 -10.87
N GLU A 307 7.70 -3.23 -9.88
CA GLU A 307 6.33 -2.70 -9.98
C GLU A 307 6.16 -1.36 -9.24
N PHE A 308 6.40 -1.33 -7.93
CA PHE A 308 6.26 -0.12 -7.11
C PHE A 308 7.36 0.90 -7.39
N GLY A 309 8.59 0.42 -7.59
CA GLY A 309 9.77 1.20 -7.94
C GLY A 309 9.90 1.50 -9.44
N TYR A 310 8.90 1.13 -10.25
CA TYR A 310 8.89 1.51 -11.66
C TYR A 310 8.80 3.02 -11.80
N HIS A 311 9.86 3.64 -12.33
CA HIS A 311 9.87 5.04 -12.70
C HIS A 311 9.22 5.24 -14.08
N PRO A 312 8.13 6.02 -14.19
CA PRO A 312 7.43 6.22 -15.46
C PRO A 312 8.30 6.87 -16.54
N LYS A 313 8.23 6.32 -17.75
CA LYS A 313 8.90 6.87 -18.93
C LYS A 313 8.13 8.08 -19.49
N PRO A 314 8.78 9.00 -20.24
CA PRO A 314 8.11 10.06 -20.98
C PRO A 314 7.08 9.58 -22.02
N THR A 315 7.06 8.29 -22.35
CA THR A 315 6.06 7.65 -23.21
C THR A 315 4.90 7.02 -22.44
N ASP A 316 5.02 6.84 -21.11
CA ASP A 316 3.93 6.31 -20.30
C ASP A 316 2.78 7.31 -20.18
N GLY A 317 1.56 6.78 -20.19
CA GLY A 317 0.33 7.55 -20.07
C GLY A 317 0.17 8.23 -18.69
N LEU A 318 -0.61 9.30 -18.68
CA LEU A 318 -0.82 10.18 -17.52
C LEU A 318 -1.23 9.43 -16.24
N ILE A 319 -2.14 8.45 -16.34
CA ILE A 319 -2.62 7.68 -15.17
C ILE A 319 -1.48 6.92 -14.49
N LYS A 320 -0.57 6.35 -15.28
CA LYS A 320 0.58 5.60 -14.74
C LYS A 320 1.54 6.53 -14.01
N ARG A 321 1.77 7.74 -14.54
CA ARG A 321 2.57 8.79 -13.87
C ARG A 321 1.92 9.28 -12.58
N ILE A 322 0.62 9.54 -12.59
CA ILE A 322 -0.15 9.90 -11.39
C ILE A 322 0.00 8.83 -10.31
N ARG A 323 -0.17 7.55 -10.68
CA ARG A 323 -0.03 6.43 -9.73
C ARG A 323 1.38 6.30 -9.16
N ALA A 324 2.41 6.67 -9.93
CA ALA A 324 3.80 6.65 -9.47
C ALA A 324 4.12 7.83 -8.54
N THR A 325 3.47 8.98 -8.72
CA THR A 325 3.78 10.22 -7.98
C THR A 325 2.83 10.50 -6.81
N ALA A 326 1.66 9.88 -6.80
CA ALA A 326 0.64 10.09 -5.76
C ALA A 326 0.07 8.78 -5.20
N SER A 327 -0.29 8.82 -3.91
CA SER A 327 -0.91 7.70 -3.18
C SER A 327 -0.04 6.43 -3.18
N GLU A 328 1.26 6.58 -2.89
CA GLU A 328 2.25 5.51 -2.81
C GLU A 328 1.79 4.37 -1.89
N ASP A 329 1.17 4.71 -0.76
CA ASP A 329 0.58 3.79 0.20
C ASP A 329 -0.46 2.85 -0.43
N ARG A 330 -1.43 3.42 -1.16
CA ARG A 330 -2.47 2.66 -1.86
C ARG A 330 -1.90 1.93 -3.07
N ASN A 331 -0.95 2.56 -3.76
CA ASN A 331 -0.35 2.02 -4.97
C ASN A 331 0.38 0.69 -4.69
N HIS A 332 1.23 0.68 -3.66
CA HIS A 332 1.95 -0.52 -3.22
C HIS A 332 1.00 -1.67 -2.86
N VAL A 333 -0.02 -1.38 -2.05
CA VAL A 333 -0.98 -2.39 -1.60
C VAL A 333 -1.82 -2.93 -2.75
N CYS A 334 -2.28 -2.08 -3.68
CA CYS A 334 -3.02 -2.54 -4.85
C CYS A 334 -2.18 -3.44 -5.77
N LEU A 335 -0.92 -3.07 -6.04
CA LEU A 335 0.02 -3.87 -6.82
C LEU A 335 0.22 -5.24 -6.16
N MET A 336 0.53 -5.26 -4.86
CA MET A 336 0.66 -6.49 -4.07
C MET A 336 -0.58 -7.38 -4.15
N LEU A 337 -1.78 -6.82 -3.91
CA LEU A 337 -3.01 -7.61 -3.88
C LEU A 337 -3.43 -8.16 -5.26
N MET A 338 -3.06 -7.47 -6.33
CA MET A 338 -3.25 -7.94 -7.72
C MET A 338 -2.31 -9.08 -8.07
N THR A 339 -1.04 -8.97 -7.68
CA THR A 339 0.00 -9.98 -7.94
C THR A 339 -0.19 -11.23 -7.07
N TYR A 340 -0.56 -11.04 -5.79
CA TYR A 340 -0.76 -12.12 -4.83
C TYR A 340 -2.20 -12.19 -4.31
N PRO A 341 -3.14 -12.79 -5.07
CA PRO A 341 -4.55 -12.83 -4.69
C PRO A 341 -4.86 -13.54 -3.36
N LYS A 342 -3.94 -14.36 -2.81
CA LYS A 342 -4.11 -15.04 -1.52
C LYS A 342 -3.74 -14.16 -0.32
N ALA A 343 -2.91 -13.13 -0.52
CA ALA A 343 -2.52 -12.17 0.50
C ALA A 343 -3.74 -11.53 1.16
N ARG A 344 -3.72 -11.32 2.47
CA ARG A 344 -4.81 -10.62 3.17
C ARG A 344 -4.30 -9.36 3.85
N THR A 345 -5.11 -8.32 3.77
CA THR A 345 -4.92 -7.06 4.49
C THR A 345 -6.12 -6.74 5.36
N ARG A 346 -5.86 -6.18 6.53
CA ARG A 346 -6.85 -5.93 7.58
C ARG A 346 -6.72 -4.53 8.16
N GLN A 347 -7.67 -4.18 9.02
CA GLN A 347 -7.70 -2.93 9.76
C GLN A 347 -7.86 -3.22 11.25
N ALA A 348 -7.01 -2.60 12.07
CA ALA A 348 -7.09 -2.60 13.52
C ALA A 348 -7.71 -1.27 13.99
N LEU A 349 -9.02 -1.27 14.26
CA LEU A 349 -9.73 -0.04 14.68
C LEU A 349 -9.33 0.48 16.07
N ASN A 350 -8.70 -0.37 16.89
CA ASN A 350 -8.18 -0.03 18.21
C ASN A 350 -6.75 0.53 18.16
N ALA A 351 -6.06 0.46 17.01
CA ALA A 351 -4.71 0.99 16.86
C ALA A 351 -4.78 2.48 16.48
N TYR A 352 -4.87 3.38 17.45
CA TYR A 352 -5.09 4.80 17.18
C TYR A 352 -3.79 5.55 16.85
N ALA A 353 -3.84 6.34 15.78
CA ALA A 353 -2.77 7.23 15.35
C ALA A 353 -3.32 8.63 15.07
N TYR A 354 -2.77 9.64 15.74
CA TYR A 354 -3.18 11.04 15.65
C TYR A 354 -2.27 11.79 14.68
N THR A 355 -2.82 12.29 13.57
CA THR A 355 -2.06 12.95 12.50
C THR A 355 -2.53 14.38 12.27
N ASP A 356 -1.63 15.28 11.87
CA ASP A 356 -1.99 16.64 11.47
C ASP A 356 -2.73 16.65 10.13
N VAL A 357 -3.61 17.62 9.95
CA VAL A 357 -4.46 17.72 8.75
C VAL A 357 -4.49 19.13 8.20
N PRO A 358 -4.87 19.32 6.92
CA PRO A 358 -4.94 20.65 6.33
C PRO A 358 -5.85 21.60 7.11
N ARG A 359 -5.35 22.81 7.36
CA ARG A 359 -6.08 23.87 8.11
C ARG A 359 -6.54 25.04 7.25
N SER A 360 -6.10 25.06 5.99
CA SER A 360 -6.46 26.09 5.01
C SER A 360 -6.95 25.41 3.72
N LEU A 361 -7.81 26.13 2.98
CA LEU A 361 -8.39 25.62 1.74
C LEU A 361 -7.31 25.26 0.70
N SER A 362 -6.24 26.04 0.61
CA SER A 362 -5.16 25.80 -0.38
C SER A 362 -4.40 24.51 -0.11
N VAL A 363 -4.06 24.25 1.16
CA VAL A 363 -3.41 23.00 1.58
C VAL A 363 -4.37 21.83 1.42
N PHE A 364 -5.64 22.02 1.77
CA PHE A 364 -6.70 21.01 1.62
C PHE A 364 -6.88 20.59 0.16
N LEU A 365 -7.01 21.54 -0.78
CA LEU A 365 -7.16 21.24 -2.21
C LEU A 365 -5.90 20.54 -2.77
N SER A 366 -4.70 20.96 -2.35
CA SER A 366 -3.45 20.33 -2.78
C SER A 366 -3.35 18.87 -2.32
N GLN A 367 -3.71 18.57 -1.07
CA GLN A 367 -3.78 17.20 -0.58
C GLN A 367 -4.85 16.38 -1.35
N ARG A 368 -6.03 16.97 -1.56
CA ARG A 368 -7.16 16.29 -2.21
C ARG A 368 -6.94 15.98 -3.67
N ARG A 369 -6.21 16.82 -4.38
CA ARG A 369 -5.74 16.53 -5.73
C ARG A 369 -4.99 15.19 -5.77
N ARG A 370 -3.97 15.02 -4.91
CA ARG A 370 -3.14 13.81 -4.89
C ARG A 370 -3.95 12.57 -4.51
N TRP A 371 -4.81 12.70 -3.50
CA TRP A 371 -5.63 11.58 -3.05
C TRP A 371 -6.69 11.16 -4.06
N THR A 372 -7.39 12.11 -4.69
CA THR A 372 -8.44 11.80 -5.67
C THR A 372 -7.85 11.20 -6.94
N LEU A 373 -6.79 11.80 -7.48
CA LEU A 373 -6.13 11.30 -8.70
C LEU A 373 -5.47 9.93 -8.46
N GLY A 374 -4.76 9.77 -7.34
CA GLY A 374 -4.15 8.50 -6.98
C GLY A 374 -5.18 7.42 -6.66
N ALA A 375 -6.28 7.74 -5.97
CA ALA A 375 -7.37 6.81 -5.70
C ALA A 375 -8.03 6.32 -7.00
N THR A 376 -8.47 7.25 -7.85
CA THR A 376 -9.14 6.93 -9.11
C THR A 376 -8.22 6.18 -10.06
N GLY A 377 -6.93 6.56 -10.13
CA GLY A 377 -5.93 5.85 -10.94
C GLY A 377 -5.74 4.41 -10.49
N ASN A 378 -5.62 4.17 -9.18
CA ASN A 378 -5.50 2.80 -8.66
C ASN A 378 -6.81 2.00 -8.82
N ASP A 379 -7.99 2.61 -8.68
CA ASP A 379 -9.27 1.95 -8.95
C ASP A 379 -9.45 1.59 -10.44
N LEU A 380 -8.98 2.44 -11.34
CA LEU A 380 -8.96 2.13 -12.77
C LEU A 380 -8.05 0.95 -13.09
N MET A 381 -6.86 0.91 -12.48
CA MET A 381 -5.96 -0.26 -12.59
C MET A 381 -6.66 -1.53 -12.05
N LEU A 382 -7.23 -1.47 -10.84
CA LEU A 382 -7.94 -2.62 -10.26
C LEU A 382 -9.11 -3.09 -11.15
N LEU A 383 -9.76 -2.18 -11.86
CA LEU A 383 -10.85 -2.54 -12.77
C LEU A 383 -10.33 -3.23 -14.04
N VAL A 384 -9.33 -2.65 -14.68
CA VAL A 384 -8.90 -2.97 -16.06
C VAL A 384 -7.79 -4.02 -16.10
N GLU A 385 -6.82 -3.94 -15.18
CA GLU A 385 -5.58 -4.73 -15.22
C GLU A 385 -5.60 -5.92 -14.26
N SER A 386 -6.55 -5.97 -13.30
CA SER A 386 -6.60 -7.08 -12.35
C SER A 386 -6.95 -8.41 -13.02
N ASN A 387 -6.18 -9.44 -12.66
CA ASN A 387 -6.45 -10.81 -13.06
C ASN A 387 -7.81 -11.26 -12.51
N TRP A 388 -8.46 -12.22 -13.16
CA TRP A 388 -9.73 -12.81 -12.74
C TRP A 388 -9.64 -13.53 -11.39
N LYS A 389 -8.42 -13.89 -10.96
CA LYS A 389 -8.15 -14.41 -9.61
C LYS A 389 -8.25 -13.34 -8.51
N PHE A 390 -8.17 -12.06 -8.86
CA PHE A 390 -8.37 -10.96 -7.92
C PHE A 390 -9.83 -10.90 -7.46
N ASN A 391 -10.06 -10.32 -6.28
CA ASN A 391 -11.38 -10.31 -5.65
C ASN A 391 -12.41 -9.55 -6.52
N PHE A 392 -13.43 -10.27 -7.01
CA PHE A 392 -14.45 -9.71 -7.90
C PHE A 392 -15.26 -8.56 -7.27
N TRP A 393 -15.55 -8.63 -5.96
CA TRP A 393 -16.24 -7.57 -5.25
C TRP A 393 -15.44 -6.26 -5.27
N GLU A 394 -14.13 -6.33 -5.01
CA GLU A 394 -13.28 -5.14 -5.05
C GLU A 394 -13.22 -4.50 -6.44
N ARG A 395 -13.36 -5.30 -7.51
CA ARG A 395 -13.46 -4.78 -8.89
C ARG A 395 -14.77 -4.02 -9.12
N ILE A 396 -15.89 -4.53 -8.61
CA ILE A 396 -17.18 -3.83 -8.69
C ILE A 396 -17.11 -2.50 -7.95
N VAL A 397 -16.52 -2.47 -6.76
CA VAL A 397 -16.42 -1.20 -6.03
C VAL A 397 -15.42 -0.25 -6.67
N ALA A 398 -14.32 -0.74 -7.24
CA ALA A 398 -13.41 0.07 -8.05
C ALA A 398 -14.14 0.70 -9.26
N LEU A 399 -14.97 -0.07 -9.97
CA LEU A 399 -15.85 0.45 -11.03
C LEU A 399 -16.77 1.56 -10.51
N SER A 400 -17.42 1.33 -9.37
CA SER A 400 -18.30 2.32 -8.75
C SER A 400 -17.56 3.61 -8.38
N ASN A 401 -16.35 3.52 -7.85
CA ASN A 401 -15.54 4.69 -7.49
C ASN A 401 -15.14 5.49 -8.72
N VAL A 402 -14.64 4.83 -9.77
CA VAL A 402 -14.28 5.47 -11.04
C VAL A 402 -15.50 6.16 -11.66
N LEU A 403 -16.65 5.46 -11.69
CA LEU A 403 -17.89 6.01 -12.18
C LEU A 403 -18.35 7.23 -11.38
N THR A 404 -18.29 7.16 -10.05
CA THR A 404 -18.66 8.28 -9.16
C THR A 404 -17.78 9.50 -9.42
N TRP A 405 -16.47 9.30 -9.57
CA TRP A 405 -15.53 10.37 -9.86
C TRP A 405 -15.83 11.03 -11.22
N CYS A 406 -16.07 10.24 -12.26
CA CYS A 406 -16.45 10.73 -13.59
C CYS A 406 -17.80 11.47 -13.60
N LEU A 407 -18.76 11.01 -12.79
CA LEU A 407 -20.10 11.58 -12.73
C LEU A 407 -20.21 12.81 -11.81
N ASN A 408 -19.17 13.12 -11.05
CA ASN A 408 -19.21 14.15 -10.02
C ASN A 408 -19.60 15.55 -10.57
N PHE A 409 -19.22 15.87 -11.80
CA PHE A 409 -19.62 17.12 -12.47
C PHE A 409 -21.14 17.28 -12.66
N PHE A 410 -21.87 16.17 -12.71
CA PHE A 410 -23.31 16.16 -12.94
C PHE A 410 -24.11 16.13 -11.63
N VAL A 411 -23.45 16.19 -10.47
CA VAL A 411 -24.13 16.10 -9.17
C VAL A 411 -25.13 17.26 -8.98
N ILE A 412 -24.81 18.48 -9.41
CA ILE A 412 -25.74 19.62 -9.36
C ILE A 412 -26.98 19.35 -10.23
N ALA A 413 -26.79 18.84 -11.45
CA ALA A 413 -27.89 18.47 -12.33
C ALA A 413 -28.75 17.36 -11.71
N SER A 414 -28.13 16.37 -11.07
CA SER A 414 -28.84 15.29 -10.37
C SER A 414 -29.67 15.81 -9.18
N LEU A 415 -29.14 16.79 -8.44
CA LEU A 415 -29.85 17.43 -7.32
C LEU A 415 -31.07 18.21 -7.82
N GLY A 416 -30.93 18.95 -8.92
CA GLY A 416 -32.05 19.66 -9.55
C GLY A 416 -33.15 18.71 -10.05
N VAL A 417 -32.77 17.61 -10.69
CA VAL A 417 -33.72 16.56 -11.12
C VAL A 417 -34.41 15.92 -9.93
N MET A 418 -33.67 15.68 -8.83
CA MET A 418 -34.23 15.10 -7.61
C MET A 418 -35.28 16.05 -6.99
N ILE A 419 -35.00 17.35 -6.88
CA ILE A 419 -35.97 18.36 -6.42
C ILE A 419 -37.21 18.39 -7.32
N TYR A 420 -37.01 18.39 -8.63
CA TYR A 420 -38.12 18.32 -9.59
C TYR A 420 -38.96 17.05 -9.41
N ALA A 421 -38.31 15.89 -9.20
CA ALA A 421 -38.98 14.62 -8.96
C ALA A 421 -39.77 14.64 -7.65
N PHE A 422 -39.26 15.25 -6.58
CA PHE A 422 -39.99 15.41 -5.31
C PHE A 422 -41.31 16.18 -5.48
N MET A 423 -41.39 17.10 -6.43
CA MET A 423 -42.58 17.93 -6.66
C MET A 423 -43.61 17.28 -7.59
N HIS A 424 -43.20 16.35 -8.46
CA HIS A 424 -44.04 15.85 -9.57
C HIS A 424 -44.25 14.33 -9.57
N GLN A 425 -43.52 13.56 -8.77
CA GLN A 425 -43.63 12.10 -8.72
C GLN A 425 -44.53 11.64 -7.57
N ALA A 426 -45.10 10.45 -7.72
CA ALA A 426 -45.91 9.84 -6.68
C ALA A 426 -45.09 9.62 -5.39
N VAL A 427 -45.69 9.92 -4.24
CA VAL A 427 -45.06 9.87 -2.92
C VAL A 427 -44.40 8.51 -2.64
N TRP A 428 -45.02 7.40 -3.07
CA TRP A 428 -44.46 6.07 -2.83
C TRP A 428 -43.12 5.84 -3.57
N ILE A 429 -42.93 6.39 -4.77
CA ILE A 429 -41.66 6.31 -5.52
C ILE A 429 -40.57 7.08 -4.77
N ILE A 430 -40.93 8.28 -4.31
CA ILE A 430 -40.07 9.15 -3.52
C ILE A 430 -39.61 8.43 -2.24
N MET A 431 -40.53 7.77 -1.54
CA MET A 431 -40.22 7.03 -0.30
C MET A 431 -39.24 5.87 -0.54
N VAL A 432 -39.35 5.16 -1.67
CA VAL A 432 -38.39 4.11 -2.03
C VAL A 432 -37.00 4.69 -2.23
N PHE A 433 -36.84 5.75 -3.02
CA PHE A 433 -35.54 6.40 -3.21
C PHE A 433 -34.96 6.97 -1.91
N ALA A 434 -35.80 7.63 -1.11
CA ALA A 434 -35.42 8.17 0.19
C ALA A 434 -34.94 7.05 1.13
N SER A 435 -35.58 5.88 1.13
CA SER A 435 -35.18 4.75 1.97
C SER A 435 -33.75 4.27 1.69
N ILE A 436 -33.35 4.20 0.41
CA ILE A 436 -31.99 3.80 0.02
C ILE A 436 -30.97 4.87 0.46
N MET A 437 -31.33 6.16 0.45
CA MET A 437 -30.46 7.25 0.92
C MET A 437 -30.36 7.32 2.45
N ILE A 438 -31.44 7.00 3.15
CA ILE A 438 -31.51 7.06 4.61
C ILE A 438 -30.67 5.96 5.27
N ILE A 439 -30.57 4.77 4.67
CA ILE A 439 -29.82 3.64 5.25
C ILE A 439 -28.35 4.02 5.55
N PRO A 440 -27.55 4.52 4.58
CA PRO A 440 -26.19 4.95 4.88
C PRO A 440 -26.12 6.11 5.87
N LEU A 441 -27.06 7.07 5.81
CA LEU A 441 -27.09 8.18 6.75
C LEU A 441 -27.34 7.71 8.20
N CYS A 442 -28.28 6.79 8.41
CA CYS A 442 -28.52 6.16 9.70
C CYS A 442 -27.29 5.38 10.19
N TYR A 443 -26.60 4.68 9.28
CA TYR A 443 -25.35 4.01 9.62
C TYR A 443 -24.25 4.98 10.05
N TYR A 444 -24.07 6.10 9.33
CA TYR A 444 -23.10 7.15 9.68
C TYR A 444 -23.42 7.76 11.05
N LEU A 445 -24.69 8.03 11.34
CA LEU A 445 -25.11 8.43 12.69
C LEU A 445 -24.79 7.34 13.72
N GLY A 446 -24.96 6.07 13.38
CA GLY A 446 -24.59 4.93 14.22
C GLY A 446 -23.10 4.84 14.54
N LEU A 447 -22.21 5.29 13.64
CA LEU A 447 -20.75 5.34 13.89
C LEU A 447 -20.39 6.15 15.14
N THR A 448 -21.19 7.17 15.49
CA THR A 448 -20.99 7.99 16.71
C THR A 448 -21.01 7.17 18.00
N VAL A 449 -21.73 6.06 18.01
CA VAL A 449 -21.99 5.26 19.21
C VAL A 449 -20.78 4.39 19.54
N TRP A 450 -20.17 3.79 18.51
CA TRP A 450 -19.17 2.74 18.69
C TRP A 450 -17.77 3.09 18.21
N LEU A 451 -17.60 4.07 17.31
CA LEU A 451 -16.28 4.46 16.79
C LEU A 451 -15.72 5.72 17.47
N CYS A 452 -16.58 6.67 17.86
CA CYS A 452 -16.18 7.84 18.65
C CYS A 452 -16.10 7.49 20.15
N ARG A 453 -14.96 7.79 20.79
CA ARG A 453 -14.65 7.34 22.15
C ARG A 453 -15.28 8.24 23.21
N ASN A 454 -15.16 9.56 23.01
CA ASN A 454 -15.55 10.56 24.00
C ASN A 454 -16.58 11.55 23.44
N SER A 455 -17.22 12.30 24.34
CA SER A 455 -18.26 13.27 23.98
C SER A 455 -17.75 14.42 23.11
N LEU A 456 -16.46 14.75 23.15
CA LEU A 456 -15.88 15.78 22.30
C LEU A 456 -15.76 15.29 20.85
N GLU A 457 -15.17 14.12 20.63
CA GLU A 457 -15.08 13.44 19.33
C GLU A 457 -16.46 13.25 18.72
N ARG A 458 -17.47 12.84 19.52
CA ARG A 458 -18.85 12.72 19.05
C ARG A 458 -19.40 14.03 18.50
N ARG A 459 -19.18 15.16 19.19
CA ARG A 459 -19.63 16.47 18.74
C ARG A 459 -18.89 16.94 17.49
N GLN A 460 -17.57 16.74 17.43
CA GLN A 460 -16.75 17.06 16.27
C GLN A 460 -17.18 16.24 15.05
N TYR A 461 -17.38 14.93 15.24
CA TYR A 461 -17.85 14.03 14.19
C TYR A 461 -19.26 14.37 13.73
N LEU A 462 -20.21 14.64 14.63
CA LEU A 462 -21.58 15.03 14.25
C LEU A 462 -21.62 16.34 13.46
N LEU A 463 -20.83 17.34 13.87
CA LEU A 463 -20.69 18.58 13.12
C LEU A 463 -20.05 18.34 11.75
N GLY A 464 -18.98 17.53 11.71
CA GLY A 464 -18.32 17.15 10.46
C GLY A 464 -19.22 16.34 9.54
N LEU A 465 -20.05 15.44 10.07
CA LEU A 465 -21.05 14.69 9.33
C LEU A 465 -22.11 15.62 8.74
N CYS A 466 -22.58 16.61 9.51
CA CYS A 466 -23.49 17.64 9.01
C CYS A 466 -22.87 18.37 7.81
N ILE A 467 -21.62 18.86 7.95
CA ILE A 467 -20.90 19.55 6.87
C ILE A 467 -20.68 18.61 5.68
N PHE A 468 -20.30 17.35 5.92
CA PHE A 468 -20.09 16.34 4.89
C PHE A 468 -21.36 16.09 4.08
N THR A 469 -22.52 15.97 4.74
CA THR A 469 -23.79 15.74 4.05
C THR A 469 -24.29 17.00 3.31
N THR A 470 -24.15 18.20 3.87
CA THR A 470 -24.70 19.42 3.25
C THR A 470 -23.75 20.05 2.23
N CYS A 471 -22.44 20.07 2.51
CA CYS A 471 -21.43 20.76 1.70
C CYS A 471 -20.58 19.80 0.87
N GLY A 472 -20.55 18.50 1.20
CA GLY A 472 -19.75 17.49 0.51
C GLY A 472 -19.92 17.47 -1.01
N PRO A 473 -21.15 17.52 -1.57
CA PRO A 473 -21.35 17.61 -3.02
C PRO A 473 -20.61 18.78 -3.68
N PHE A 474 -20.65 19.96 -3.07
CA PHE A 474 -19.98 21.16 -3.58
C PHE A 474 -18.46 21.07 -3.42
N ILE A 475 -17.98 20.62 -2.26
CA ILE A 475 -16.56 20.40 -2.00
C ILE A 475 -15.98 19.40 -3.02
N ASN A 476 -16.69 18.30 -3.27
CA ASN A 476 -16.27 17.27 -4.22
C ASN A 476 -16.17 17.83 -5.64
N ILE A 477 -17.12 18.66 -6.09
CA ILE A 477 -17.04 19.32 -7.41
C ILE A 477 -15.80 20.24 -7.48
N CYS A 478 -15.58 21.07 -6.45
CA CYS A 478 -14.40 21.93 -6.40
C CYS A 478 -13.10 21.12 -6.43
N VAL A 479 -13.02 20.03 -5.67
CA VAL A 479 -11.88 19.12 -5.67
C VAL A 479 -11.67 18.47 -7.02
N THR A 480 -12.72 17.98 -7.69
CA THR A 480 -12.59 17.35 -9.01
C THR A 480 -12.16 18.36 -10.07
N LEU A 481 -12.73 19.57 -10.09
CA LEU A 481 -12.30 20.63 -11.01
C LEU A 481 -10.84 21.01 -10.78
N TYR A 482 -10.45 21.22 -9.52
CA TYR A 482 -9.07 21.52 -9.15
C TYR A 482 -8.13 20.37 -9.55
N ALA A 483 -8.53 19.12 -9.34
CA ALA A 483 -7.74 17.96 -9.67
C ALA A 483 -7.55 17.79 -11.19
N CYS A 484 -8.59 18.05 -11.98
CA CYS A 484 -8.49 18.03 -13.44
C CYS A 484 -7.63 19.16 -13.98
N PHE A 485 -7.73 20.37 -13.40
CA PHE A 485 -6.95 21.52 -13.85
C PHE A 485 -5.45 21.40 -13.54
N TYR A 486 -5.10 20.74 -12.44
CA TYR A 486 -3.71 20.55 -12.00
C TYR A 486 -3.26 19.08 -12.10
N MET A 487 -3.84 18.30 -13.02
CA MET A 487 -3.62 16.85 -13.13
C MET A 487 -2.19 16.49 -13.55
N ASP A 488 -1.53 17.40 -14.26
CA ASP A 488 -0.15 17.35 -14.75
C ASP A 488 0.88 17.86 -13.72
N ASN A 489 0.44 18.43 -12.61
CA ASN A 489 1.34 18.89 -11.55
C ASN A 489 1.72 17.73 -10.62
N PHE A 490 2.87 17.11 -10.94
CA PHE A 490 3.45 16.00 -10.19
C PHE A 490 4.23 16.44 -8.93
N GLY A 491 4.44 17.74 -8.73
CA GLY A 491 5.07 18.28 -7.53
C GLY A 491 4.18 18.14 -6.28
N TRP A 492 4.82 18.02 -5.11
CA TRP A 492 4.13 17.95 -3.80
C TRP A 492 3.37 19.24 -3.43
N GLY A 493 3.67 20.35 -4.12
CA GLY A 493 2.91 21.60 -4.07
C GLY A 493 2.88 22.28 -2.70
N LYS A 494 1.99 23.27 -2.54
CA LYS A 494 1.86 24.14 -1.35
C LYS A 494 1.54 23.42 -0.02
N THR A 495 1.48 22.09 0.01
CA THR A 495 1.21 21.31 1.22
C THR A 495 2.30 21.54 2.27
N ARG A 496 3.55 21.70 1.84
CA ARG A 496 4.66 22.16 2.68
C ARG A 496 5.63 22.98 1.83
N LYS A 497 5.63 24.31 2.01
CA LYS A 497 6.56 25.19 1.30
C LYS A 497 7.97 24.92 1.79
N VAL A 498 8.94 24.94 0.91
CA VAL A 498 10.37 24.90 1.25
C VAL A 498 10.88 26.33 1.15
N LEU A 499 11.85 26.71 1.99
CA LEU A 499 12.59 27.95 1.81
C LEU A 499 13.74 27.67 0.83
N GLU A 500 13.80 28.42 -0.27
CA GLU A 500 14.80 28.27 -1.36
C GLU A 500 16.21 28.77 -0.99
N ASP A 501 16.46 29.15 0.27
CA ASP A 501 17.73 29.75 0.71
C ASP A 501 18.82 28.72 1.07
N ALA A 502 18.63 27.44 0.78
CA ALA A 502 19.69 26.44 0.88
C ALA A 502 20.35 26.29 -0.49
N GLU A 503 21.69 26.18 -0.54
CA GLU A 503 22.45 25.67 -1.69
C GLU A 503 22.12 24.19 -1.94
N THR A 504 20.84 23.87 -2.07
CA THR A 504 20.35 22.63 -2.61
C THR A 504 20.53 22.74 -4.11
N GLY A 505 21.42 21.93 -4.67
CA GLY A 505 21.31 21.57 -6.08
C GLY A 505 19.89 21.04 -6.26
N GLU A 506 19.03 21.90 -6.82
CA GLU A 506 17.77 21.46 -7.38
C GLU A 506 18.12 20.28 -8.30
N ALA A 507 17.35 19.20 -8.22
CA ALA A 507 17.28 18.35 -9.39
C ALA A 507 16.75 19.27 -10.50
N GLU A 508 17.67 19.79 -11.34
CA GLU A 508 17.30 20.26 -12.67
C GLU A 508 16.38 19.19 -13.23
N GLU A 509 15.22 19.60 -13.76
CA GLU A 509 14.45 18.70 -14.62
C GLU A 509 15.47 18.07 -15.57
N PRO A 510 15.63 16.73 -15.56
CA PRO A 510 16.79 16.14 -16.23
C PRO A 510 16.72 16.56 -17.68
N ASN A 511 17.82 17.10 -18.21
CA ASN A 511 17.87 17.69 -19.54
C ASN A 511 17.12 16.77 -20.51
N PRO A 512 16.06 17.25 -21.20
CA PRO A 512 15.27 16.42 -22.09
C PRO A 512 16.13 15.63 -23.08
N GLU A 513 17.27 16.18 -23.51
CA GLU A 513 18.23 15.53 -24.41
C GLU A 513 18.98 14.36 -23.75
N GLU A 514 19.29 14.47 -22.47
CA GLU A 514 19.98 13.43 -21.68
C GLU A 514 19.01 12.31 -21.25
N GLN A 515 17.73 12.64 -21.05
CA GLN A 515 16.68 11.62 -20.94
C GLN A 515 16.46 10.91 -22.27
N PHE A 516 16.52 11.64 -23.39
CA PHE A 516 16.35 11.07 -24.73
C PHE A 516 17.50 10.13 -25.10
N SER A 517 18.74 10.46 -24.74
CA SER A 517 19.91 9.60 -24.98
C SER A 517 19.86 8.31 -24.15
N ARG A 518 19.55 8.40 -22.86
CA ARG A 518 19.33 7.21 -21.99
C ARG A 518 18.14 6.38 -22.47
N PHE A 519 17.14 7.02 -23.07
CA PHE A 519 15.99 6.36 -23.67
C PHE A 519 16.33 5.64 -24.98
N GLU A 520 17.16 6.21 -25.85
CA GLU A 520 17.67 5.52 -27.05
C GLU A 520 18.50 4.29 -26.67
N GLU A 521 19.36 4.37 -25.66
CA GLU A 521 20.12 3.21 -25.15
C GLU A 521 19.19 2.12 -24.60
N ALA A 522 18.20 2.47 -23.79
CA ALA A 522 17.26 1.50 -23.21
C ALA A 522 16.36 0.84 -24.28
N LEU A 523 15.98 1.58 -25.33
CA LEU A 523 15.24 1.04 -26.48
C LEU A 523 16.11 0.10 -27.32
N HIS A 524 17.38 0.46 -27.54
CA HIS A 524 18.32 -0.34 -28.32
C HIS A 524 18.60 -1.70 -27.64
N ASN A 525 18.57 -1.75 -26.31
CA ASN A 525 18.83 -2.97 -25.53
C ASN A 525 17.56 -3.77 -25.15
N ASN A 526 16.37 -3.31 -25.56
CA ASN A 526 15.08 -3.92 -25.20
C ASN A 526 14.88 -4.04 -23.67
N GLU A 527 15.47 -3.12 -22.91
CA GLU A 527 15.45 -3.12 -21.44
C GLU A 527 14.26 -2.28 -20.93
N LYS A 528 13.53 -2.85 -19.96
CA LYS A 528 12.73 -2.00 -19.06
C LYS A 528 13.73 -1.10 -18.33
N ILE A 529 13.44 0.20 -18.18
CA ILE A 529 14.20 1.07 -17.25
C ILE A 529 13.72 0.65 -15.86
N VAL A 530 14.22 -0.48 -15.41
CA VAL A 530 14.20 -0.93 -14.02
C VAL A 530 15.33 -0.17 -13.36
N GLY A 531 15.15 0.31 -12.11
CA GLY A 531 16.27 0.82 -11.32
C GLY A 531 17.42 -0.17 -11.46
N THR A 532 18.49 0.24 -12.14
CA THR A 532 19.52 -0.66 -12.64
C THR A 532 20.15 -1.32 -11.43
N LEU A 533 19.94 -2.64 -11.28
CA LEU A 533 20.70 -3.43 -10.32
C LEU A 533 22.18 -3.24 -10.67
N VAL A 534 22.97 -2.83 -9.68
CA VAL A 534 24.41 -2.64 -9.84
C VAL A 534 25.04 -3.91 -10.44
N PRO A 535 25.87 -3.81 -11.49
CA PRO A 535 26.53 -4.97 -12.11
C PRO A 535 27.29 -5.83 -11.10
N ASP A 536 27.40 -7.13 -11.38
CA ASP A 536 27.85 -8.19 -10.46
C ASP A 536 29.31 -8.04 -9.94
N GLU A 537 30.09 -7.08 -10.44
CA GLU A 537 31.52 -6.94 -10.12
C GLU A 537 31.81 -6.14 -8.84
N GLU A 538 30.89 -5.31 -8.34
CA GLU A 538 31.08 -4.55 -7.08
C GLU A 538 30.27 -5.10 -5.89
N ASN A 539 29.41 -6.10 -6.10
CA ASN A 539 28.45 -6.57 -5.09
C ASN A 539 28.99 -7.68 -4.16
N GLN A 540 30.31 -7.86 -4.10
CA GLN A 540 30.92 -8.92 -3.31
C GLN A 540 31.58 -8.31 -2.07
N LEU A 541 30.98 -8.58 -0.91
CA LEU A 541 31.74 -8.56 0.34
C LEU A 541 32.93 -9.51 0.14
N GLU A 542 34.14 -8.97 0.04
CA GLU A 542 35.35 -9.77 0.17
C GLU A 542 35.29 -10.49 1.53
N ASP A 543 35.25 -11.82 1.45
CA ASP A 543 35.34 -12.83 2.50
C ASP A 543 34.77 -12.49 3.89
N PRO A 544 33.57 -13.01 4.25
CA PRO A 544 33.24 -13.20 5.65
C PRO A 544 34.08 -14.37 6.18
N VAL A 545 34.94 -14.09 7.16
CA VAL A 545 35.58 -15.10 8.02
C VAL A 545 34.51 -16.13 8.40
N LEU A 546 34.64 -17.31 7.83
CA LEU A 546 33.72 -18.42 7.95
C LEU A 546 33.68 -18.88 9.41
N PHE A 547 32.65 -18.51 10.16
CA PHE A 547 32.36 -19.15 11.44
C PHE A 547 31.95 -20.60 11.15
N LYS A 548 32.93 -21.51 11.23
CA LYS A 548 32.71 -22.95 11.18
C LYS A 548 31.97 -23.36 12.46
N THR A 549 30.68 -23.65 12.35
CA THR A 549 29.97 -24.43 13.36
C THR A 549 30.30 -25.93 13.17
N PRO A 550 30.37 -26.74 14.24
CA PRO A 550 30.95 -28.10 14.21
C PRO A 550 30.11 -29.18 13.51
N PHE A 551 29.13 -28.81 12.68
CA PHE A 551 28.29 -29.77 11.96
C PHE A 551 28.07 -29.32 10.51
N THR A 552 29.01 -29.68 9.63
CA THR A 552 28.80 -29.63 8.18
C THR A 552 29.31 -30.93 7.56
N VAL A 553 28.41 -31.69 6.95
CA VAL A 553 28.71 -32.84 6.09
C VAL A 553 28.88 -32.32 4.64
N PRO A 554 29.84 -32.80 3.83
CA PRO A 554 30.10 -32.23 2.51
C PRO A 554 29.11 -32.74 1.46
N THR A 555 28.51 -31.82 0.71
CA THR A 555 27.78 -32.13 -0.53
C THR A 555 28.74 -32.05 -1.73
N GLN A 556 28.81 -33.11 -2.54
CA GLN A 556 29.66 -33.19 -3.73
C GLN A 556 29.13 -32.33 -4.88
N SER A 557 29.97 -31.45 -5.41
CA SER A 557 29.87 -30.88 -6.76
C SER A 557 31.19 -31.13 -7.49
N ASN A 558 31.13 -31.71 -8.70
CA ASN A 558 32.01 -31.43 -9.86
C ASN A 558 32.05 -32.61 -10.83
N LEU A 559 31.28 -32.56 -11.93
CA LEU A 559 31.63 -33.30 -13.15
C LEU A 559 30.92 -32.72 -14.39
N ALA A 560 31.32 -31.54 -14.87
CA ALA A 560 31.08 -31.14 -16.27
C ALA A 560 31.83 -29.85 -16.64
N SER A 561 33.16 -29.93 -16.83
CA SER A 561 33.87 -29.01 -17.74
C SER A 561 35.32 -29.47 -17.91
N ARG A 562 35.56 -30.28 -18.94
CA ARG A 562 36.87 -30.45 -19.61
C ARG A 562 36.64 -31.39 -20.79
N VAL A 563 36.50 -30.82 -21.98
CA VAL A 563 37.44 -30.95 -23.12
C VAL A 563 36.86 -30.13 -24.27
N ALA A 564 37.73 -29.28 -24.81
CA ALA A 564 37.44 -28.23 -25.77
C ALA A 564 37.46 -28.71 -27.22
N SER A 565 36.82 -27.89 -28.08
CA SER A 565 37.19 -27.50 -29.44
C SER A 565 37.80 -28.53 -30.40
N THR A 566 37.08 -28.82 -31.48
CA THR A 566 37.55 -28.68 -32.88
C THR A 566 36.39 -28.98 -33.85
N VAL A 567 36.15 -28.10 -34.81
CA VAL A 567 35.37 -28.34 -36.04
C VAL A 567 36.27 -27.97 -37.22
N PRO A 568 36.26 -28.74 -38.33
CA PRO A 568 35.85 -28.12 -39.60
C PRO A 568 34.95 -29.00 -40.49
N SER A 569 33.89 -28.36 -41.01
CA SER A 569 33.27 -28.44 -42.36
C SER A 569 33.12 -29.77 -43.13
N THR A 570 31.89 -30.07 -43.59
CA THR A 570 31.49 -30.09 -45.03
C THR A 570 30.03 -30.55 -45.24
N ASP A 571 29.25 -29.65 -45.86
CA ASP A 571 28.16 -29.74 -46.85
C ASP A 571 27.19 -30.95 -47.04
N PRO A 572 26.00 -30.69 -47.65
CA PRO A 572 24.73 -31.37 -47.38
C PRO A 572 24.33 -32.35 -48.49
N SER A 573 23.32 -33.19 -48.24
CA SER A 573 22.23 -33.50 -49.20
C SER A 573 21.33 -34.68 -48.75
N ILE A 574 20.10 -34.66 -49.28
CA ILE A 574 19.15 -35.79 -49.48
C ILE A 574 18.17 -36.10 -48.34
N ALA A 575 16.92 -35.68 -48.57
CA ALA A 575 15.69 -36.41 -48.20
C ALA A 575 15.22 -37.22 -49.44
N PRO A 576 14.11 -38.01 -49.43
CA PRO A 576 13.44 -38.82 -48.39
C PRO A 576 13.14 -40.27 -48.88
N SER A 577 12.64 -41.20 -48.04
CA SER A 577 11.53 -42.13 -48.41
C SER A 577 11.18 -43.23 -47.38
N ARG A 578 9.87 -43.31 -47.14
CA ARG A 578 8.93 -44.43 -46.89
C ARG A 578 9.40 -45.90 -46.69
N ALA A 579 8.76 -46.49 -45.66
CA ALA A 579 7.93 -47.73 -45.64
C ALA A 579 8.46 -49.03 -44.98
N ALA A 580 7.66 -49.51 -44.00
CA ALA A 580 7.19 -50.90 -43.72
C ALA A 580 8.26 -52.02 -43.50
N SER A 581 8.15 -53.05 -42.66
CA SER A 581 7.08 -53.73 -41.90
C SER A 581 7.69 -54.89 -41.08
N ILE A 582 7.04 -55.27 -39.96
CA ILE A 582 6.91 -56.62 -39.34
C ILE A 582 8.16 -57.29 -38.70
N TYR A 583 8.11 -57.54 -37.38
CA TYR A 583 8.10 -58.88 -36.73
C TYR A 583 7.99 -58.75 -35.18
N THR A 584 7.03 -59.46 -34.59
CA THR A 584 6.90 -59.87 -33.14
C THR A 584 7.42 -61.32 -32.99
N PRO A 585 7.66 -61.94 -31.79
CA PRO A 585 6.88 -61.81 -30.54
C PRO A 585 7.58 -62.07 -29.16
N GLU A 586 6.75 -62.04 -28.10
CA GLU A 586 6.88 -62.54 -26.69
C GLU A 586 7.81 -61.78 -25.72
N GLY A 587 7.44 -61.45 -24.46
CA GLY A 587 6.24 -61.73 -23.67
C GLY A 587 6.28 -61.08 -22.27
N ALA A 588 5.15 -61.25 -21.54
CA ALA A 588 4.90 -61.02 -20.10
C ALA A 588 4.65 -59.58 -19.58
N ALA A 589 3.36 -59.27 -19.39
CA ALA A 589 2.82 -58.17 -18.58
C ALA A 589 2.13 -58.74 -17.32
N ILE A 590 2.19 -58.02 -16.20
CA ILE A 590 1.35 -58.22 -15.00
C ILE A 590 0.58 -56.90 -14.75
N GLN A 591 -0.74 -57.01 -14.67
CA GLN A 591 -1.73 -55.95 -14.46
C GLN A 591 -2.06 -55.71 -12.96
N PRO A 592 -2.66 -54.55 -12.61
CA PRO A 592 -3.17 -54.21 -11.28
C PRO A 592 -4.63 -54.71 -11.02
N PRO A 593 -5.15 -54.66 -9.78
CA PRO A 593 -6.44 -55.26 -9.42
C PRO A 593 -7.68 -54.36 -9.72
N PRO A 594 -8.92 -54.94 -9.69
CA PRO A 594 -10.11 -54.41 -10.36
C PRO A 594 -11.12 -53.67 -9.43
N PRO A 595 -12.18 -53.04 -9.99
CA PRO A 595 -13.23 -52.34 -9.25
C PRO A 595 -14.44 -53.24 -8.92
N VAL A 596 -15.19 -52.88 -7.86
CA VAL A 596 -16.39 -53.59 -7.36
C VAL A 596 -17.67 -53.00 -7.96
N ARG A 597 -18.60 -53.86 -8.42
CA ARG A 597 -19.95 -53.56 -8.92
C ARG A 597 -21.04 -53.92 -7.88
N HIS A 598 -22.14 -53.17 -7.94
CA HIS A 598 -23.46 -53.41 -7.31
C HIS A 598 -24.15 -54.74 -7.70
N PRO A 599 -25.18 -55.19 -6.97
CA PRO A 599 -26.28 -56.01 -7.49
C PRO A 599 -27.59 -55.24 -7.76
N ASN A 600 -28.38 -55.81 -8.68
CA ASN A 600 -29.59 -55.34 -9.37
C ASN A 600 -30.93 -55.56 -8.61
N HIS A 601 -31.95 -54.75 -8.97
CA HIS A 601 -33.42 -55.00 -9.21
C HIS A 601 -34.24 -55.93 -8.25
N ASN A 602 -35.53 -55.72 -7.89
CA ASN A 602 -36.69 -55.01 -8.47
C ASN A 602 -37.88 -54.93 -7.44
N PRO A 603 -39.17 -54.62 -7.77
CA PRO A 603 -39.91 -53.42 -7.34
C PRO A 603 -41.19 -53.68 -6.49
N HIS A 604 -41.90 -52.64 -6.00
CA HIS A 604 -43.39 -52.52 -5.92
C HIS A 604 -43.86 -51.30 -5.08
N GLY A 605 -44.90 -50.60 -5.57
CA GLY A 605 -45.88 -49.77 -4.82
C GLY A 605 -45.51 -48.30 -4.61
N ILE A 606 -46.07 -47.30 -5.31
CA ILE A 606 -47.40 -46.68 -5.13
C ILE A 606 -47.51 -46.13 -3.67
N ASP A 607 -47.51 -44.83 -3.37
CA ASP A 607 -48.59 -43.86 -3.63
C ASP A 607 -48.22 -42.45 -3.12
N ALA A 608 -48.98 -41.47 -3.60
CA ALA A 608 -48.92 -40.05 -3.24
C ALA A 608 -49.55 -39.73 -1.87
N ILE A 609 -49.36 -38.47 -1.41
CA ILE A 609 -50.35 -37.54 -0.79
C ILE A 609 -49.70 -36.64 0.29
N GLN A 610 -49.64 -35.34 -0.06
CA GLN A 610 -50.09 -34.16 0.68
C GLN A 610 -50.20 -34.12 2.22
N HIS A 611 -49.83 -32.93 2.73
CA HIS A 611 -50.31 -32.20 3.91
C HIS A 611 -50.02 -32.77 5.32
N ASN A 612 -49.14 -32.05 6.05
CA ASN A 612 -49.56 -31.05 7.05
C ASN A 612 -48.41 -30.09 7.38
#